data_AF-A0A971YPD0-F1
#
_entry.id   AF-A0A971YPD0-F1
#
_cell.length_a   1.000
_cell.length_b   1.000
_cell.length_c   1.000
_cell.angle_alpha   90.00
_cell.angle_beta   90.00
_cell.angle_gamma   90.00
#
_symmetry.space_group_name_H-M   'P 1'
#
loop_
_entity.id
_entity.type
_entity.pdbx_description
1 polymer ?
#
loop_
_entity_poly.entity_id
_entity_poly.type
_entity_poly.pdbx_seq_one_letter_code
_entity_poly.pdbx_strand_id
1 'polypeptide(L)'
;MDDRITAGYLFTNSAAEAKPNPNMSIVLRVSQNSPALSSLAKWFDAQLLAEYKRIVEPTAVPSRPLLDLYVVTEAEIAQRAGLAALIGSTHTQLLLLWERAS
;
A
#
# COMPACT_ATOMS: atom_id res chain seq x y z
N MET A 1 -9.75 -5.82 -13.18
CA MET A 1 -9.49 -5.57 -11.74
C MET A 1 -9.68 -6.90 -11.03
N ASP A 2 -8.80 -7.31 -10.11
CA ASP A 2 -9.01 -8.59 -9.40
C ASP A 2 -10.21 -8.42 -8.47
N ASP A 3 -11.28 -9.18 -8.71
CA ASP A 3 -12.52 -9.15 -7.91
C ASP A 3 -12.31 -9.56 -6.45
N ARG A 4 -11.08 -9.87 -6.05
CA ARG A 4 -10.73 -10.18 -4.67
C ARG A 4 -10.34 -8.94 -3.87
N ILE A 5 -9.99 -7.82 -4.50
CA ILE A 5 -9.63 -6.58 -3.80
C ILE A 5 -10.90 -5.84 -3.39
N THR A 6 -11.12 -5.69 -2.09
CA THR A 6 -12.31 -5.04 -1.53
C THR A 6 -12.06 -3.57 -1.19
N ALA A 7 -10.84 -3.20 -0.80
CA ALA A 7 -10.47 -1.81 -0.53
C ALA A 7 -8.96 -1.58 -0.65
N GLY A 8 -8.58 -0.33 -0.88
CA GLY A 8 -7.19 0.14 -0.86
C GLY A 8 -7.04 1.34 0.07
N TYR A 9 -6.01 1.31 0.91
CA TYR A 9 -5.71 2.34 1.88
C TYR A 9 -4.31 2.89 1.68
N LEU A 10 -4.12 4.18 1.92
CA LEU A 10 -2.81 4.81 2.05
C LEU A 10 -2.45 4.92 3.53
N PHE A 11 -1.23 4.51 3.83
CA PHE A 11 -0.59 4.71 5.11
C PHE A 11 0.60 5.65 4.91
N THR A 12 0.58 6.78 5.62
CA THR A 12 1.73 7.67 5.74
C THR A 12 2.18 7.59 7.18
N ASN A 13 3.40 7.14 7.44
CA ASN A 13 3.91 7.00 8.80
C ASN A 13 4.06 8.39 9.44
N SER A 14 3.06 8.84 10.20
CA SER A 14 3.01 10.17 10.81
C SER A 14 3.00 10.11 12.33
N ALA A 15 3.98 9.44 12.94
CA ALA A 15 4.33 9.67 14.34
C ALA A 15 5.63 8.94 14.70
N ALA A 16 6.77 9.67 14.74
CA ALA A 16 7.85 9.52 15.73
C ALA A 16 9.26 9.93 15.25
N GLU A 17 9.50 10.31 13.98
CA GLU A 17 10.85 10.71 13.57
C GLU A 17 10.87 12.04 12.81
N ALA A 18 11.69 12.98 13.30
CA ALA A 18 11.90 14.32 12.77
C ALA A 18 12.72 14.35 11.46
N LYS A 19 12.48 13.38 10.56
CA LYS A 19 12.96 13.40 9.19
C LYS A 19 11.81 13.01 8.27
N PRO A 20 11.58 13.73 7.16
CA PRO A 20 10.60 13.29 6.18
C PRO A 20 10.99 11.89 5.71
N ASN A 21 10.21 10.90 6.12
CA ASN A 21 10.30 9.55 5.58
C ASN A 21 9.27 9.49 4.45
N PRO A 22 9.69 9.54 3.17
CA PRO A 22 8.79 9.69 2.03
C PRO A 22 8.10 8.37 1.64
N ASN A 23 8.23 7.31 2.44
CA ASN A 23 7.73 5.98 2.12
C ASN A 23 6.22 5.91 2.35
N MET A 24 5.45 6.30 1.34
CA MET A 24 4.05 5.96 1.25
C MET A 24 3.92 4.44 1.26
N SER A 25 2.99 3.91 2.05
CA SER A 25 2.63 2.50 1.97
C SER A 25 1.17 2.38 1.55
N ILE A 26 0.86 1.42 0.69
CA ILE A 26 -0.52 1.07 0.36
C ILE A 26 -0.85 -0.25 1.04
N VAL A 27 -2.00 -0.32 1.69
CA VAL A 27 -2.57 -1.54 2.24
C VAL A 27 -3.78 -1.93 1.39
N LEU A 28 -3.73 -3.10 0.76
CA LEU A 28 -4.84 -3.68 0.00
C LEU A 28 -5.57 -4.70 0.87
N ARG A 29 -6.86 -4.48 1.09
CA ARG A 29 -7.77 -5.46 1.68
C ARG A 29 -8.26 -6.40 0.61
N VAL A 30 -8.10 -7.70 0.83
CA VAL A 30 -8.51 -8.73 -0.10
C VAL A 30 -9.34 -9.82 0.58
N SER A 31 -10.30 -10.39 -0.15
CA SER A 31 -11.08 -11.53 0.34
C SER A 31 -10.25 -12.81 0.45
N GLN A 32 -9.29 -13.00 -0.46
CA GLN A 32 -8.35 -14.13 -0.47
C GLN A 32 -7.07 -13.77 -1.24
N ASN A 33 -5.95 -14.39 -0.85
CA ASN A 33 -4.69 -14.23 -1.58
C ASN A 33 -4.77 -14.81 -3.00
N SER A 34 -4.04 -14.19 -3.92
CA SER A 34 -4.04 -14.53 -5.35
C SER A 34 -2.69 -14.20 -5.97
N PRO A 35 -2.16 -15.03 -6.89
CA PRO A 35 -0.98 -14.68 -7.70
C PRO A 35 -1.16 -13.40 -8.52
N ALA A 36 -2.38 -12.97 -8.79
CA ALA A 36 -2.64 -11.70 -9.47
C ALA A 36 -2.27 -10.48 -8.60
N LEU A 37 -2.28 -10.60 -7.26
CA LEU A 37 -1.92 -9.52 -6.35
C LEU A 37 -0.41 -9.21 -6.40
N SER A 38 0.43 -10.24 -6.55
CA SER A 38 1.88 -10.02 -6.73
C SER A 38 2.20 -9.39 -8.09
N SER A 39 1.37 -9.65 -9.09
CA SER A 39 1.48 -8.98 -10.41
C SER A 39 1.04 -7.52 -10.32
N LEU A 40 0.01 -7.22 -9.55
CA LEU A 40 -0.43 -5.85 -9.28
C LEU A 40 0.64 -5.04 -8.53
N ALA A 41 1.30 -5.63 -7.54
CA ALA A 41 2.40 -5.01 -6.81
C ALA A 41 3.52 -4.55 -7.74
N LYS A 42 3.99 -5.47 -8.58
CA LYS A 42 5.04 -5.19 -9.58
C LYS A 42 4.62 -4.11 -10.57
N TRP A 43 3.34 -4.09 -10.95
CA TRP A 43 2.83 -3.06 -11.84
C TRP A 43 2.88 -1.67 -11.19
N PHE A 44 2.46 -1.53 -9.93
CA PHE A 44 2.55 -0.26 -9.21
C PHE A 44 3.99 0.22 -9.06
N ASP A 45 4.91 -0.67 -8.68
CA ASP A 45 6.34 -0.34 -8.57
C ASP A 45 6.92 0.18 -9.89
N ALA A 46 6.55 -0.47 -11.01
CA ALA A 46 7.00 -0.07 -12.33
C ALA A 46 6.46 1.32 -12.74
N GLN A 47 5.17 1.59 -12.46
CA GLN A 47 4.57 2.90 -12.76
C GLN A 47 5.18 4.02 -11.91
N LEU A 48 5.38 3.78 -10.62
CA LEU A 48 5.99 4.78 -9.73
C LEU A 48 7.45 5.05 -10.10
N LEU A 49 8.21 4.02 -10.47
CA LEU A 49 9.57 4.21 -10.96
C LEU A 49 9.61 5.02 -12.26
N ALA A 50 8.68 4.77 -13.18
CA ALA A 50 8.58 5.53 -14.43
C ALA A 50 8.28 7.02 -14.15
N GLU A 51 7.32 7.30 -13.28
CA GLU A 51 7.00 8.68 -12.87
C GLU A 51 8.14 9.35 -12.11
N TYR A 52 8.80 8.64 -11.21
CA TYR A 52 9.98 9.15 -10.49
C TYR A 52 11.09 9.56 -11.46
N LYS A 53 11.42 8.70 -12.45
CA LYS A 53 12.40 9.02 -13.49
C LYS A 53 11.98 10.19 -14.37
N ARG A 54 10.68 10.33 -14.64
CA ARG A 54 10.15 11.47 -15.40
C ARG A 54 10.31 12.80 -14.65
N ILE A 55 10.11 12.79 -13.32
CA ILE A 55 10.15 13.98 -12.48
C ILE A 55 11.59 14.36 -12.09
N VAL A 56 12.43 13.38 -11.77
CA VAL A 56 13.80 13.60 -11.28
C VAL A 56 14.77 13.66 -12.46
N GLU A 57 15.02 12.52 -13.10
CA GLU A 57 15.76 12.40 -14.36
C GLU A 57 15.70 10.94 -14.88
N PRO A 58 15.88 10.69 -16.19
CA PRO A 58 15.74 9.36 -16.77
C PRO A 58 16.65 8.26 -16.17
N THR A 59 17.82 8.67 -15.68
CA THR A 59 18.84 7.80 -15.06
C THR A 59 18.67 7.63 -13.56
N ALA A 60 17.69 8.29 -12.95
CA ALA A 60 17.51 8.27 -11.51
C ALA A 60 17.23 6.85 -11.01
N VAL A 61 17.96 6.47 -9.96
CA VAL A 61 17.73 5.24 -9.20
C VAL A 61 17.29 5.64 -7.80
N PRO A 62 16.10 5.20 -7.35
CA PRO A 62 15.67 5.44 -5.98
C PRO A 62 16.67 4.82 -5.00
N SER A 63 17.08 5.57 -3.97
CA SER A 63 17.92 5.03 -2.89
C SER A 63 17.15 4.10 -1.95
N ARG A 64 15.81 4.08 -2.05
CA ARG A 64 14.86 3.25 -1.30
C ARG A 64 13.64 2.92 -2.18
N PRO A 65 12.87 1.87 -1.87
CA PRO A 65 11.58 1.63 -2.51
C PRO A 65 10.67 2.86 -2.45
N LEU A 66 9.98 3.16 -3.55
CA LEU A 66 9.09 4.33 -3.66
C LEU A 66 7.73 4.09 -3.01
N LEU A 67 7.31 2.83 -2.93
CA LEU A 67 6.06 2.39 -2.35
C LEU A 67 6.25 1.03 -1.70
N ASP A 68 5.73 0.88 -0.49
CA ASP A 68 5.56 -0.42 0.14
C ASP A 68 4.11 -0.88 -0.02
N LEU A 69 3.88 -1.99 -0.73
CA LEU A 69 2.54 -2.57 -0.89
C LEU A 69 2.34 -3.74 0.07
N TYR A 70 1.33 -3.63 0.91
CA TYR A 70 0.92 -4.67 1.84
C TYR A 70 -0.43 -5.22 1.43
N VAL A 71 -0.57 -6.54 1.49
CA VAL A 71 -1.84 -7.23 1.25
C VAL A 71 -2.29 -7.82 2.58
N VAL A 72 -3.54 -7.55 2.94
CA VAL A 72 -4.17 -8.11 4.14
C VAL A 72 -5.48 -8.78 3.77
N THR A 73 -5.66 -9.98 4.30
CA THR A 73 -6.86 -10.80 4.12
C THR A 73 -7.89 -10.52 5.21
N GLU A 74 -9.15 -10.84 4.93
CA GLU A 74 -10.23 -10.79 5.95
C GLU A 74 -9.90 -11.58 7.22
N ALA A 75 -9.22 -12.73 7.06
CA ALA A 75 -8.79 -13.56 8.19
C ALA A 75 -7.77 -12.83 9.09
N GLU A 76 -6.81 -12.13 8.50
CA GLU A 76 -5.81 -11.34 9.23
C GLU A 76 -6.44 -10.12 9.92
N ILE A 77 -7.44 -9.49 9.28
CA ILE A 77 -8.21 -8.39 9.88
C ILE A 77 -8.99 -8.87 11.10
N ALA A 78 -9.69 -10.00 10.97
CA ALA A 78 -10.45 -10.59 12.09
C ALA A 78 -9.54 -10.91 13.28
N GLN A 79 -8.30 -11.33 13.03
CA GLN A 79 -7.30 -11.63 14.05
C GLN A 79 -6.50 -10.40 14.53
N ARG A 80 -6.68 -9.23 13.89
CA ARG A 80 -5.86 -8.02 14.11
C ARG A 80 -4.35 -8.32 14.05
N ALA A 81 -3.94 -9.13 13.10
CA ALA A 81 -2.55 -9.56 12.97
C ALA A 81 -1.74 -8.55 12.11
N GLY A 82 -0.55 -8.16 12.57
CA GLY A 82 0.36 -7.31 11.81
C GLY A 82 -0.29 -5.98 11.37
N LEU A 83 -0.14 -5.62 10.09
CA LEU A 83 -0.72 -4.39 9.53
C LEU A 83 -2.24 -4.42 9.42
N ALA A 84 -2.88 -5.59 9.51
CA ALA A 84 -4.33 -5.69 9.53
C ALA A 84 -4.92 -5.06 10.80
N ALA A 85 -4.15 -4.94 11.88
CA ALA A 85 -4.54 -4.21 13.08
C ALA A 85 -4.79 -2.70 12.84
N LEU A 86 -4.24 -2.15 11.76
CA LEU A 86 -4.42 -0.74 11.41
C LEU A 86 -5.78 -0.47 10.76
N ILE A 87 -6.42 -1.50 10.16
CA ILE A 87 -7.76 -1.37 9.57
C ILE A 87 -8.79 -1.25 10.70
N GLY A 88 -9.43 -0.09 10.78
CA GLY A 88 -10.37 0.25 11.87
C GLY A 88 -9.68 0.70 13.16
N SER A 89 -8.37 0.97 13.14
CA SER A 89 -7.65 1.56 14.28
C SER A 89 -8.05 3.02 14.47
N THR A 90 -8.24 3.43 15.72
CA THR A 90 -8.49 4.83 16.08
C THR A 90 -7.21 5.63 16.33
N HIS A 91 -6.06 4.96 16.44
CA HIS A 91 -4.78 5.58 16.84
C HIS A 91 -3.88 5.89 15.65
N THR A 92 -4.04 5.14 14.55
CA THR A 92 -3.26 5.30 13.32
C THR A 92 -4.25 5.30 12.16
N GLN A 93 -4.44 6.45 11.50
CA GLN A 93 -5.42 6.57 10.43
C GLN A 93 -4.85 6.05 9.11
N LEU A 94 -5.42 4.95 8.63
CA LEU A 94 -5.35 4.57 7.23
C LEU A 94 -6.29 5.47 6.43
N LEU A 95 -5.77 6.14 5.40
CA LEU A 95 -6.58 6.94 4.49
C LEU A 95 -7.20 6.02 3.44
N LEU A 96 -8.53 5.94 3.37
CA LEU A 96 -9.20 5.18 2.33
C LEU A 96 -8.98 5.85 0.97
N LEU A 97 -8.33 5.13 0.04
CA LEU A 97 -8.15 5.59 -1.34
C LEU A 97 -9.31 5.15 -2.24
N TRP A 98 -9.77 3.91 -2.02
CA TRP A 98 -10.80 3.29 -2.82
C TRP A 98 -11.45 2.14 -2.06
N GLU A 99 -12.74 1.98 -2.23
CA GLU A 99 -13.51 0.83 -1.77
C GLU A 99 -14.43 0.38 -2.91
N ARG A 100 -14.64 -0.92 -3.02
CA ARG A 100 -15.59 -1.46 -3.98
C ARG A 100 -17.01 -1.10 -3.55
N ALA A 101 -17.77 -0.49 -4.46
CA ALA A 101 -19.20 -0.29 -4.30
C ALA A 101 -19.89 -1.66 -4.13
N SER A 102 -20.66 -1.78 -3.05
CA SER A 102 -21.47 -2.94 -2.70
C SER A 102 -22.64 -3.17 -3.64
#